data_AF-A0A645GMM0-F1
#
_entry.id   AF-A0A645GMM0-F1
#
_cell.length_a   1.000
_cell.length_b   1.000
_cell.length_c   1.000
_cell.angle_alpha   90.00
_cell.angle_beta   90.00
_cell.angle_gamma   90.00
#
_symmetry.space_group_name_H-M   'P 1'
#
loop_
_entity.id
_entity.type
_entity.pdbx_description
1 polymer ?
#
loop_
_entity_poly.entity_id
_entity_poly.type
_entity_poly.pdbx_seq_one_letter_code
_entity_poly.pdbx_strand_id
1 'polypeptide(L)'
;MYVLDENDILIASGGTAGYCAVSKKVDSPYALEYIQAWLSNPITERILEIVGSDFEGGFTARGTFVLSTLPFVELDFENGVQKGIYDRVVGASREIYDINATLSGQPAKRILTLLQARKYALIKEIEELIARVYQLNF
;
A
#
# COMPACT_ATOMS: atom_id res chain seq x y z
N MET A 1 -2.08 7.27 -4.54
CA MET A 1 -0.61 7.41 -4.39
C MET A 1 -0.30 7.47 -2.91
N TYR A 2 0.45 6.50 -2.40
CA TYR A 2 0.83 6.41 -0.98
C TYR A 2 2.33 6.40 -0.86
N VAL A 3 2.86 7.16 0.10
CA VAL A 3 4.30 7.24 0.39
C VAL A 3 4.52 6.71 1.79
N LEU A 4 5.48 5.80 1.95
CA LEU A 4 5.97 5.43 3.27
C LEU A 4 6.98 6.49 3.68
N ASP A 5 6.72 7.15 4.81
CA ASP A 5 7.56 8.20 5.33
C ASP A 5 8.53 7.66 6.39
N GLU A 6 9.82 7.86 6.16
CA GLU A 6 10.92 7.57 7.08
C GLU A 6 11.76 8.82 7.39
N ASN A 7 11.35 9.99 6.89
CA ASN A 7 12.13 11.23 6.92
C ASN A 7 11.35 12.41 7.52
N ASP A 8 10.30 12.14 8.29
CA ASP A 8 9.45 13.14 8.95
C ASP A 8 8.94 14.21 7.98
N ILE A 9 8.32 13.77 6.87
CA ILE A 9 7.80 14.65 5.83
C ILE A 9 6.69 15.54 6.40
N LEU A 10 6.86 16.85 6.23
CA LEU A 10 5.81 17.83 6.52
C LEU A 10 4.71 17.75 5.47
N ILE A 11 3.47 17.51 5.91
CA ILE A 11 2.29 17.49 5.05
C ILE A 11 1.30 18.61 5.41
N ALA A 12 0.65 19.18 4.39
CA ALA A 12 -0.53 19.99 4.57
C ALA A 12 -1.75 19.07 4.72
N SER A 13 -2.23 18.93 5.95
CA SER A 13 -3.38 18.08 6.28
C SER A 13 -4.68 18.88 6.43
N GLY A 14 -5.80 18.24 6.16
CA GLY A 14 -7.14 18.79 6.38
C GLY A 14 -8.19 17.67 6.42
N GLY A 15 -9.31 17.94 7.09
CA GLY A 15 -10.34 16.92 7.34
C GLY A 15 -11.05 16.42 6.07
N THR A 16 -11.26 17.33 5.11
CA THR A 16 -11.97 17.04 3.84
C THR A 16 -11.00 16.99 2.64
N ALA A 17 -10.03 17.89 2.62
CA ALA A 17 -9.01 18.01 1.57
C ALA A 17 -7.61 18.12 2.20
N GLY A 18 -6.58 17.68 1.47
CA GLY A 18 -5.20 17.61 1.96
C GLY A 18 -4.71 16.18 2.14
N TYR A 19 -3.46 16.03 2.54
CA TYR A 19 -2.86 14.71 2.80
C TYR A 19 -3.27 14.17 4.17
N CYS A 20 -3.41 12.85 4.25
CA CYS A 20 -3.64 12.14 5.50
C CYS A 20 -2.43 11.27 5.82
N ALA A 21 -1.94 11.35 7.06
CA ALA A 21 -0.92 10.44 7.56
C ALA A 21 -1.59 9.22 8.21
N VAL A 22 -1.06 8.04 7.91
CA VAL A 22 -1.41 6.80 8.62
C VAL A 22 -0.20 6.39 9.44
N SER A 23 -0.36 6.32 10.76
CA SER A 23 0.69 5.89 11.68
C SER A 23 0.38 4.52 12.27
N LYS A 24 1.44 3.77 12.58
CA LYS A 24 1.29 2.47 13.22
C LYS A 24 0.83 2.66 14.66
N LYS A 25 -0.34 2.14 15.01
CA LYS A 25 -0.83 2.10 16.39
C LYS A 25 0.05 1.15 17.23
N VAL A 26 0.24 1.49 18.50
CA VAL A 26 0.83 0.59 19.50
C VAL A 26 0.03 -0.73 19.49
N ASP A 27 0.76 -1.85 19.53
CA ASP A 27 0.22 -3.23 19.48
C ASP A 27 -0.46 -3.65 18.16
N SER A 28 -0.42 -2.82 17.11
CA SER A 28 -0.90 -3.26 15.79
C SER A 28 -0.02 -4.40 15.23
N PRO A 29 -0.60 -5.54 14.81
CA PRO A 29 0.16 -6.63 14.21
C PRO A 29 0.61 -6.30 12.77
N TYR A 30 0.01 -5.29 12.14
CA TYR A 30 0.31 -4.91 10.76
C TYR A 30 1.48 -3.93 10.67
N ALA A 31 2.44 -4.27 9.82
CA ALA A 31 3.48 -3.35 9.38
C ALA A 31 2.91 -2.34 8.36
N LEU A 32 3.49 -1.14 8.29
CA LEU A 32 3.01 -0.08 7.39
C LEU A 32 3.13 -0.47 5.92
N GLU A 33 4.05 -1.36 5.58
CA GLU A 33 4.25 -1.95 4.26
C GLU A 33 3.04 -2.75 3.80
N TYR A 34 2.41 -3.50 4.71
CA TYR A 34 1.16 -4.22 4.42
C TYR A 34 0.01 -3.24 4.22
N ILE A 35 -0.09 -2.22 5.09
CA ILE A 35 -1.12 -1.18 4.97
C ILE A 35 -0.97 -0.39 3.66
N GLN A 36 0.25 -0.06 3.25
CA GLN A 36 0.54 0.61 1.99
C GLN A 36 0.16 -0.28 0.79
N ALA A 37 0.51 -1.57 0.84
CA ALA A 37 0.13 -2.54 -0.19
C ALA A 37 -1.40 -2.67 -0.31
N TRP A 38 -2.09 -2.77 0.83
CA TRP A 38 -3.55 -2.82 0.89
C TRP A 38 -4.18 -1.55 0.32
N LEU A 39 -3.74 -0.37 0.76
CA LEU A 39 -4.22 0.92 0.27
C LEU A 39 -3.98 1.11 -1.24
N SER A 40 -2.86 0.61 -1.76
CA SER A 40 -2.48 0.76 -3.17
C SER A 40 -3.14 -0.27 -4.09
N ASN A 41 -3.88 -1.25 -3.55
CA ASN A 41 -4.50 -2.30 -4.35
C ASN A 41 -5.66 -1.74 -5.20
N PRO A 42 -5.85 -2.20 -6.46
CA PRO A 42 -6.95 -1.76 -7.31
C PRO A 42 -8.35 -1.93 -6.69
N ILE A 43 -8.57 -2.95 -5.84
CA ILE A 43 -9.85 -3.15 -5.15
C ILE A 43 -10.09 -2.02 -4.14
N THR A 44 -9.11 -1.70 -3.32
CA THR A 44 -9.18 -0.61 -2.33
C THR A 44 -9.37 0.74 -3.02
N GLU A 45 -8.61 0.99 -4.08
CA GLU A 45 -8.76 2.21 -4.90
C GLU A 45 -10.17 2.32 -5.51
N ARG A 46 -10.73 1.21 -5.98
CA ARG A 46 -12.09 1.19 -6.52
C ARG A 46 -13.14 1.47 -5.43
N ILE A 47 -12.94 0.97 -4.22
CA ILE A 47 -13.83 1.28 -3.09
C ILE A 47 -13.75 2.78 -2.78
N LEU A 48 -12.54 3.35 -2.71
CA LEU A 48 -12.32 4.78 -2.49
C LEU A 48 -13.04 5.65 -3.53
N GLU A 49 -13.02 5.26 -4.81
CA GLU A 49 -13.77 5.93 -5.88
C GLU A 49 -15.29 5.89 -5.69
N ILE A 50 -15.81 4.82 -5.09
CA ILE A 50 -17.26 4.63 -4.86
C ILE A 50 -17.72 5.40 -3.61
N VAL A 51 -16.93 5.36 -2.53
CA VAL A 51 -17.32 5.95 -1.23
C VAL A 51 -16.90 7.40 -1.07
N GLY A 52 -15.87 7.84 -1.79
CA GLY A 52 -15.38 9.20 -1.73
C GLY A 52 -16.32 10.15 -2.46
N SER A 53 -16.51 11.35 -1.92
CA SER A 53 -17.26 12.39 -2.60
C SER A 53 -16.51 12.91 -3.81
N ASP A 54 -17.23 13.24 -4.87
CA ASP A 54 -16.69 13.99 -6.00
C ASP A 54 -16.15 15.34 -5.50
N PHE A 55 -14.95 15.68 -5.94
CA PHE A 55 -14.28 16.94 -5.65
C PHE A 55 -13.94 17.59 -6.99
N GLU A 56 -14.21 18.89 -7.10
CA GLU A 56 -14.14 19.65 -8.35
C GLU A 56 -12.90 19.31 -9.19
N GLY A 57 -13.09 19.14 -10.50
CA GLY A 57 -12.02 18.78 -11.43
C GLY A 57 -11.78 17.28 -11.60
N GLY A 58 -12.70 16.42 -11.14
CA GLY A 58 -12.62 14.96 -11.33
C GLY A 58 -11.73 14.26 -10.32
N PHE A 59 -11.50 14.88 -9.16
CA PHE A 59 -10.78 14.27 -8.06
C PHE A 59 -11.76 13.62 -7.08
N THR A 60 -11.38 12.50 -6.49
CA THR A 60 -12.17 11.88 -5.41
C THR A 60 -11.60 12.27 -4.06
N ALA A 61 -12.46 12.67 -3.12
CA ALA A 61 -12.02 12.93 -1.74
C ALA A 61 -11.52 11.64 -1.07
N ARG A 62 -10.36 11.71 -0.41
CA ARG A 62 -9.69 10.58 0.26
C ARG A 62 -9.24 10.90 1.70
N GLY A 63 -9.93 11.86 2.32
CA GLY A 63 -9.62 12.33 3.67
C GLY A 63 -9.86 11.27 4.74
N THR A 64 -9.55 11.62 5.99
CA THR A 64 -9.70 10.73 7.17
C THR A 64 -11.11 10.14 7.30
N PHE A 65 -12.14 10.91 6.96
CA PHE A 65 -13.53 10.43 6.94
C PHE A 65 -13.69 9.21 6.03
N VAL A 66 -13.18 9.26 4.79
CA VAL A 66 -13.30 8.17 3.82
C VAL A 66 -12.42 6.99 4.21
N LEU A 67 -11.19 7.25 4.69
CA LEU A 67 -10.29 6.17 5.14
C LEU A 67 -10.90 5.38 6.31
N SER A 68 -11.64 6.04 7.21
CA SER A 68 -12.28 5.39 8.35
C SER A 68 -13.46 4.47 7.99
N THR A 69 -13.98 4.55 6.76
CA THR A 69 -15.10 3.71 6.29
C THR A 69 -14.66 2.54 5.42
N LEU A 70 -13.35 2.43 5.11
CA LEU A 70 -12.86 1.37 4.24
C LEU A 70 -13.02 -0.01 4.90
N PRO A 71 -13.56 -1.01 4.17
CA PRO A 71 -13.59 -2.37 4.66
C PRO A 71 -12.17 -2.93 4.69
N PHE A 72 -11.74 -3.36 5.87
CA PHE A 72 -10.45 -3.99 6.09
C PHE A 72 -10.67 -5.44 6.53
N VAL A 73 -10.13 -6.40 5.77
CA VAL A 73 -10.19 -7.82 6.11
C VAL A 73 -9.02 -8.12 7.04
N GLU A 74 -9.34 -8.42 8.30
CA GLU A 74 -8.34 -8.82 9.27
C GLU A 74 -7.85 -10.25 8.99
N LEU A 75 -6.52 -10.40 8.92
CA LEU A 75 -5.85 -11.69 8.84
C LEU A 75 -5.73 -12.32 10.23
N ASP A 76 -5.93 -13.63 10.27
CA ASP A 76 -5.63 -14.47 11.42
C ASP A 76 -4.13 -14.82 11.42
N PHE A 77 -3.36 -14.21 12.33
CA PHE A 77 -1.92 -14.44 12.46
C PHE A 77 -1.57 -15.79 13.10
N GLU A 78 -2.53 -16.47 13.72
CA GLU A 78 -2.36 -17.85 14.20
C GLU A 78 -2.56 -18.86 13.05
N ASN A 79 -3.20 -18.44 11.96
CA ASN A 79 -3.30 -19.22 10.73
C ASN A 79 -2.04 -19.04 9.87
N GLY A 80 -1.25 -20.11 9.74
CA GLY A 80 0.02 -20.08 8.99
C GLY A 80 -0.11 -19.67 7.51
N VAL A 81 -1.26 -19.94 6.87
CA VAL A 81 -1.49 -19.56 5.47
C VAL A 81 -1.73 -18.06 5.35
N GLN A 82 -2.61 -17.51 6.19
CA GLN A 82 -2.90 -16.07 6.21
C GLN A 82 -1.68 -15.25 6.63
N LYS A 83 -0.97 -15.72 7.67
CA LYS A 83 0.31 -15.14 8.07
C LYS A 83 1.34 -15.21 6.94
N GLY A 84 1.40 -16.31 6.19
CA GLY A 84 2.28 -16.46 5.04
C GLY A 84 2.01 -15.43 3.94
N ILE A 85 0.74 -15.13 3.66
CA ILE A 85 0.34 -14.05 2.75
C ILE A 85 0.86 -12.70 3.26
N TYR A 86 0.61 -12.40 4.54
CA TYR A 86 1.10 -11.18 5.18
C TYR A 86 2.62 -11.03 5.08
N ASP A 87 3.37 -12.05 5.53
CA ASP A 87 4.82 -12.06 5.56
C ASP A 87 5.39 -11.89 4.14
N ARG A 88 4.76 -12.52 3.13
CA ARG A 88 5.16 -12.37 1.74
C ARG A 88 4.93 -10.96 1.22
N VAL A 89 3.77 -10.35 1.49
CA VAL A 89 3.47 -8.97 1.09
C VAL A 89 4.48 -8.01 1.71
N VAL A 90 4.73 -8.11 3.02
CA VAL A 90 5.70 -7.24 3.71
C VAL A 90 7.11 -7.42 3.14
N GLY A 91 7.54 -8.66 2.93
CA GLY A 91 8.86 -8.96 2.35
C GLY A 91 9.02 -8.42 0.93
N ALA A 92 8.01 -8.60 0.08
CA ALA A 92 8.01 -8.09 -1.29
C ALA A 92 8.01 -6.55 -1.33
N SER A 93 7.26 -5.89 -0.45
CA SER A 93 7.26 -4.42 -0.33
C SER A 93 8.64 -3.87 0.04
N ARG A 94 9.32 -4.50 1.01
CA ARG A 94 10.69 -4.12 1.40
C ARG A 94 11.69 -4.33 0.28
N GLU A 95 11.60 -5.45 -0.45
CA GLU A 95 12.43 -5.69 -1.64
C GLU A 95 12.21 -4.60 -2.70
N ILE A 96 10.97 -4.12 -2.88
CA ILE A 96 10.69 -2.98 -3.77
C ILE A 96 11.37 -1.70 -3.27
N TYR A 97 11.43 -1.46 -1.95
CA TYR A 97 12.13 -0.29 -1.40
C TYR A 97 13.63 -0.36 -1.67
N ASP A 98 14.27 -1.51 -1.47
CA ASP A 98 15.69 -1.73 -1.78
C ASP A 98 15.98 -1.53 -3.27
N ILE A 99 15.07 -2.02 -4.14
CA ILE A 99 15.14 -1.78 -5.58
C ILE A 99 15.02 -0.28 -5.88
N ASN A 100 14.09 0.44 -5.26
CA ASN A 100 13.92 1.88 -5.46
C ASN A 100 15.17 2.66 -5.02
N ALA A 101 15.75 2.31 -3.87
CA ALA A 101 16.99 2.90 -3.38
C ALA A 101 18.13 2.70 -4.40
N THR A 102 18.28 1.46 -4.90
CA THR A 102 19.29 1.14 -5.93
C THR A 102 19.05 1.93 -7.23
N LEU A 103 17.80 2.04 -7.69
CA LEU A 103 17.44 2.78 -8.90
C LEU A 103 17.70 4.28 -8.77
N SER A 104 17.54 4.85 -7.56
CA SER A 104 17.81 6.26 -7.30
C SER A 104 19.28 6.62 -7.49
N GLY A 105 20.19 5.66 -7.29
CA GLY A 105 21.63 5.76 -7.56
C GLY A 105 22.03 5.74 -9.04
N GLN A 106 21.06 5.76 -9.98
CA GLN A 106 21.28 5.77 -11.43
C GLN A 106 22.23 4.65 -11.92
N PRO A 107 21.90 3.37 -11.68
CA PRO A 107 22.75 2.25 -12.05
C PRO A 107 22.85 2.11 -13.58
N ALA A 108 23.80 1.31 -14.04
CA ALA A 108 23.98 1.03 -15.46
C ALA A 108 22.68 0.53 -16.13
N LYS A 109 22.42 0.92 -17.38
CA LYS A 109 21.17 0.67 -18.12
C LYS A 109 20.66 -0.78 -18.04
N ARG A 110 21.58 -1.76 -18.13
CA ARG A 110 21.22 -3.19 -18.02
C ARG A 110 20.65 -3.55 -16.65
N ILE A 111 21.25 -3.05 -15.58
CA ILE A 111 20.80 -3.26 -14.20
C ILE A 111 19.44 -2.58 -14.01
N LEU A 112 19.30 -1.35 -14.51
CA LEU A 112 18.04 -0.60 -14.46
C LEU A 112 16.87 -1.40 -15.05
N THR A 113 17.02 -1.95 -16.26
CA THR A 113 15.95 -2.73 -16.91
C THR A 113 15.59 -3.98 -16.11
N LEU A 114 16.58 -4.70 -15.57
CA LEU A 114 16.35 -5.90 -14.77
C LEU A 114 15.60 -5.57 -13.46
N LEU A 115 16.06 -4.55 -12.74
CA LEU A 115 15.46 -4.12 -11.48
C LEU A 115 14.03 -3.61 -11.67
N GLN A 116 13.77 -2.87 -12.76
CA GLN A 116 12.41 -2.45 -13.12
C GLN A 116 11.51 -3.66 -13.38
N ALA A 117 11.95 -4.63 -14.17
CA ALA A 117 11.18 -5.85 -14.42
C ALA A 117 10.87 -6.62 -13.13
N ARG A 118 11.86 -6.78 -12.24
CA ARG A 118 11.67 -7.41 -10.93
C ARG A 118 10.67 -6.63 -10.07
N LYS A 119 10.80 -5.31 -9.99
CA LYS A 119 9.85 -4.44 -9.27
C LYS A 119 8.43 -4.61 -9.79
N TYR A 120 8.21 -4.63 -11.11
CA TYR A 120 6.88 -4.84 -11.69
C TYR A 120 6.30 -6.21 -11.32
N ALA A 121 7.12 -7.26 -11.35
CA ALA A 121 6.68 -8.60 -10.94
C ALA A 121 6.26 -8.64 -9.46
N LEU A 122 7.04 -8.02 -8.57
CA LEU A 122 6.71 -7.93 -7.14
C LEU A 122 5.43 -7.13 -6.89
N ILE A 123 5.23 -6.02 -7.62
CA ILE A 123 3.98 -5.23 -7.52
C ILE A 123 2.78 -6.09 -7.92
N LYS A 124 2.88 -6.84 -9.01
CA LYS A 124 1.81 -7.74 -9.47
C LYS A 124 1.52 -8.85 -8.47
N GLU A 125 2.56 -9.46 -7.90
CA GLU A 125 2.41 -10.47 -6.86
C GLU A 125 1.70 -9.91 -5.61
N ILE A 126 2.08 -8.71 -5.15
CA ILE A 126 1.42 -8.05 -4.02
C ILE A 126 -0.05 -7.75 -4.35
N GLU A 127 -0.34 -7.24 -5.55
CA GLU A 127 -1.72 -6.98 -6.00
C GLU A 127 -2.58 -8.24 -5.94
N GLU A 128 -2.07 -9.36 -6.43
CA GLU A 128 -2.75 -10.66 -6.43
C GLU A 128 -2.94 -11.21 -5.01
N LEU A 129 -1.93 -11.12 -4.14
CA LEU A 129 -2.01 -11.56 -2.75
C LEU A 129 -3.05 -10.77 -1.96
N ILE A 130 -3.08 -9.44 -2.10
CA ILE A 130 -4.10 -8.62 -1.43
C ILE A 130 -5.50 -8.89 -2.03
N ALA A 131 -5.61 -9.12 -3.34
CA ALA A 131 -6.89 -9.48 -3.95
C ALA A 131 -7.44 -10.81 -3.41
N ARG A 132 -6.56 -11.80 -3.16
CA ARG A 132 -6.93 -13.06 -2.51
C ARG A 132 -7.48 -12.86 -1.10
N VAL A 133 -6.90 -11.94 -0.32
CA VAL A 133 -7.40 -11.58 1.01
C VAL A 133 -8.81 -10.98 0.92
N TYR A 134 -9.05 -10.06 -0.01
CA TYR A 134 -10.40 -9.52 -0.26
C TYR A 134 -11.43 -10.59 -0.64
N GLN A 135 -10.99 -11.60 -1.38
CA GLN A 135 -11.82 -12.73 -1.82
C GLN A 135 -11.96 -13.83 -0.76
N LEU A 136 -11.33 -13.68 0.41
CA LEU A 136 -11.23 -14.70 1.45
C LEU A 136 -10.68 -16.04 0.93
N ASN A 137 -9.77 -15.98 -0.05
CA ASN A 137 -9.17 -17.13 -0.73
C ASN A 137 -7.70 -17.32 -0.30
N PHE A 138 -7.53 -17.88 0.90
CA PHE A 138 -6.25 -18.03 1.60
C PHE A 138 -5.42 -19.21 1.11
#